data_AF-A0A8I5NLD7-F1
#
_entry.id   AF-A0A8I5NLD7-F1
#
_cell.length_a   1.000
_cell.length_b   1.000
_cell.length_c   1.000
_cell.angle_alpha   90.00
_cell.angle_beta   90.00
_cell.angle_gamma   90.00
#
_symmetry.space_group_name_H-M   'P 1'
#
loop_
_entity.id
_entity.type
_entity.pdbx_description
1 polymer ?
#
loop_
_entity_poly.entity_id
_entity_poly.type
_entity_poly.pdbx_seq_one_letter_code
_entity_poly.pdbx_strand_id
1 'polypeptide(L)'
;MITNTGGSHAGSSCDCWGFSVVSGGSPILGPGHCLIRWSDGVSPEHVGRAECAGKVRSGAVQRLWESTALPLQFCVFTEVVFICLGKLSKETYAKTTELVRRIAKHWRELPDSEKKVYREAYKADWEVYKEEISRFKEQLTPSEITSLEKEILDKRLKRKAVTKRKELIQLGKPKRPRSAYNIYVAERFQEAKGDSPQEKLKTVKENWKNLSDSEKEIYIQLAKEDEIRYHNEMKSWEEHMIEIGRKDLLRRTIKQRQKYGAEEYYK
;
A
#
# COMPACT_ATOMS: atom_id res chain seq x y z
N MET A 1 3.31 24.59 -56.11
CA MET A 1 4.76 24.45 -56.35
C MET A 1 5.25 23.25 -55.58
N ILE A 2 5.87 22.32 -56.32
CA ILE A 2 6.81 21.23 -55.96
C ILE A 2 7.55 21.56 -54.64
N THR A 3 7.68 20.70 -53.61
CA THR A 3 8.50 19.48 -53.57
C THR A 3 8.21 18.56 -52.36
N ASN A 4 8.67 17.33 -52.54
CA ASN A 4 8.59 16.11 -51.76
C ASN A 4 9.65 16.03 -50.62
N THR A 5 9.70 14.87 -49.93
CA THR A 5 10.61 14.36 -48.86
C THR A 5 10.00 14.46 -47.45
N GLY A 6 9.83 13.42 -46.63
CA GLY A 6 10.38 12.06 -46.56
C GLY A 6 11.07 11.89 -45.20
N GLY A 7 10.61 10.97 -44.33
CA GLY A 7 11.36 10.63 -43.11
C GLY A 7 10.55 10.03 -41.96
N SER A 8 10.72 8.72 -41.75
CA SER A 8 10.35 7.97 -40.55
C SER A 8 10.98 8.52 -39.26
N HIS A 9 10.27 8.44 -38.12
CA HIS A 9 10.84 7.90 -36.89
C HIS A 9 9.79 7.59 -35.81
N ALA A 10 9.88 6.37 -35.28
CA ALA A 10 9.29 5.94 -34.03
C ALA A 10 9.98 6.66 -32.85
N GLY A 11 9.22 7.04 -31.83
CA GLY A 11 9.76 7.68 -30.63
C GLY A 11 8.79 7.55 -29.46
N SER A 12 8.93 6.45 -28.72
CA SER A 12 8.31 6.22 -27.41
C SER A 12 9.02 7.08 -26.38
N SER A 13 8.37 8.15 -25.87
CA SER A 13 8.90 8.96 -24.76
C SER A 13 8.45 8.38 -23.42
N CYS A 14 9.37 7.71 -22.73
CA CYS A 14 9.27 7.43 -21.30
C CYS A 14 10.03 8.54 -20.57
N ASP A 15 9.30 9.39 -19.84
CA ASP A 15 9.88 10.47 -19.05
C ASP A 15 10.55 9.90 -17.78
N CYS A 16 11.86 9.69 -17.86
CA CYS A 16 12.72 9.49 -16.70
C CYS A 16 12.92 10.83 -16.00
N TRP A 17 12.31 11.00 -14.82
CA TRP A 17 12.60 12.10 -13.91
C TRP A 17 14.01 11.93 -13.33
N GLY A 18 14.92 12.81 -13.76
CA GLY A 18 16.27 12.94 -13.22
C GLY A 18 16.24 13.53 -11.82
N PHE A 19 17.03 12.94 -10.92
CA PHE A 19 17.42 13.56 -9.66
C PHE A 19 18.88 14.00 -9.78
N SER A 20 19.09 15.31 -9.67
CA SER A 20 20.42 15.95 -9.60
C SER A 20 21.18 15.49 -8.37
N VAL A 21 22.45 15.14 -8.62
CA VAL A 21 23.52 14.89 -7.66
C VAL A 21 24.01 16.23 -7.09
N VAL A 22 24.08 16.34 -5.76
CA VAL A 22 24.98 17.28 -5.08
C VAL A 22 26.02 16.48 -4.31
N SER A 23 27.27 16.78 -4.63
CA SER A 23 28.50 16.13 -4.24
C SER A 23 28.93 16.46 -2.81
N GLY A 24 29.48 15.46 -2.11
CA GLY A 24 30.24 15.67 -0.88
C GLY A 24 30.90 14.38 -0.37
N GLY A 25 32.20 14.21 -0.66
CA GLY A 25 33.17 13.50 0.19
C GLY A 25 33.33 11.98 0.03
N SER A 26 34.40 11.58 -0.66
CA SER A 26 35.01 10.23 -0.72
C SER A 26 35.69 9.83 0.62
N PRO A 27 36.03 8.54 0.90
CA PRO A 27 37.08 7.82 0.16
C PRO A 27 36.77 6.35 -0.20
N ILE A 28 36.81 6.09 -1.50
CA ILE A 28 37.69 5.12 -2.19
C ILE A 28 38.10 3.87 -1.39
N LEU A 29 37.51 2.72 -1.76
CA LEU A 29 38.22 1.45 -1.86
C LEU A 29 37.90 0.83 -3.24
N GLY A 30 38.95 0.62 -4.03
CA GLY A 30 38.92 0.15 -5.41
C GLY A 30 38.60 -1.34 -5.59
N PRO A 31 38.70 -1.86 -6.83
CA PRO A 31 37.85 -2.93 -7.33
C PRO A 31 38.40 -4.33 -7.02
N GLY A 32 37.63 -5.11 -6.27
CA GLY A 32 37.79 -6.56 -6.20
C GLY A 32 37.13 -7.22 -7.40
N HIS A 33 37.91 -7.46 -8.45
CA HIS A 33 37.55 -8.35 -9.55
C HIS A 33 37.24 -9.75 -8.99
N CYS A 34 36.04 -10.27 -9.22
CA CYS A 34 35.75 -11.69 -9.06
C CYS A 34 35.42 -12.28 -10.43
N LEU A 35 36.48 -12.77 -11.07
CA LEU A 35 36.45 -13.61 -12.26
C LEU A 35 35.88 -14.97 -11.84
N ILE A 36 34.64 -15.27 -12.18
CA ILE A 36 34.21 -16.66 -12.30
C ILE A 36 33.29 -16.81 -13.51
N ARG A 37 33.87 -17.35 -14.57
CA ARG A 37 33.21 -17.91 -15.75
C ARG A 37 32.62 -19.26 -15.34
N TRP A 38 31.34 -19.52 -15.64
CA TRP A 38 30.80 -20.87 -15.64
C TRP A 38 30.25 -21.19 -17.02
N SER A 39 30.85 -22.21 -17.62
CA SER A 39 30.36 -22.90 -18.81
C SER A 39 29.17 -23.79 -18.43
N ASP A 40 28.30 -24.00 -19.41
CA ASP A 40 27.03 -24.71 -19.34
C ASP A 40 27.13 -26.11 -18.70
N GLY A 41 26.17 -26.45 -17.82
CA GLY A 41 26.00 -27.83 -17.34
C GLY A 41 25.33 -27.95 -15.98
N VAL A 42 24.10 -28.47 -15.97
CA VAL A 42 23.24 -28.75 -14.80
C VAL A 42 23.76 -29.97 -14.02
N SER A 43 23.96 -29.85 -12.69
CA SER A 43 23.68 -30.91 -11.70
C SER A 43 23.73 -30.38 -10.24
N PRO A 44 22.85 -30.80 -9.30
CA PRO A 44 22.57 -30.09 -8.06
C PRO A 44 23.27 -30.64 -6.79
N GLU A 45 24.54 -31.07 -6.86
CA GLU A 45 25.20 -31.73 -5.71
C GLU A 45 26.22 -30.89 -4.91
N HIS A 46 26.39 -29.59 -5.21
CA HIS A 46 27.33 -28.76 -4.42
C HIS A 46 26.78 -27.37 -4.13
N VAL A 47 25.76 -27.26 -3.26
CA VAL A 47 25.48 -26.01 -2.54
C VAL A 47 26.51 -25.85 -1.43
N GLY A 48 27.77 -25.68 -1.84
CA GLY A 48 28.88 -25.37 -0.96
C GLY A 48 28.83 -23.92 -0.51
N ARG A 49 28.51 -23.71 0.77
CA ARG A 49 28.98 -22.63 1.66
C ARG A 49 29.30 -21.30 0.97
N ALA A 50 28.26 -20.52 0.66
CA ALA A 50 28.41 -19.08 0.45
C ALA A 50 28.21 -18.36 1.78
N GLU A 51 29.31 -18.03 2.48
CA GLU A 51 29.30 -17.03 3.54
C GLU A 51 28.96 -15.67 2.92
N CYS A 52 27.71 -15.25 3.03
CA CYS A 52 27.32 -13.87 2.77
C CYS A 52 27.51 -13.06 4.06
N ALA A 53 28.72 -12.54 4.23
CA ALA A 53 29.00 -11.50 5.21
C ALA A 53 28.09 -10.29 4.96
N GLY A 54 27.38 -9.87 6.02
CA GLY A 54 26.84 -8.53 6.21
C GLY A 54 26.13 -7.89 5.01
N LYS A 55 24.86 -8.23 4.78
CA LYS A 55 24.00 -7.38 3.95
C LYS A 55 22.82 -6.88 4.77
N VAL A 56 22.92 -5.59 5.10
CA VAL A 56 21.93 -4.72 5.73
C VAL A 56 20.50 -5.20 5.44
N ARG A 57 19.82 -5.65 6.50
CA ARG A 57 18.45 -6.17 6.46
C ARG A 57 17.55 -5.06 5.92
N SER A 58 16.80 -5.33 4.85
CA SER A 58 15.81 -4.37 4.35
C SER A 58 14.72 -4.15 5.41
N GLY A 59 14.24 -2.91 5.57
CA GLY A 59 13.19 -2.55 6.55
C GLY A 59 11.83 -3.22 6.35
N ALA A 60 11.68 -4.12 5.37
CA ALA A 60 10.54 -5.02 5.24
C ALA A 60 10.62 -6.22 6.20
N VAL A 61 11.82 -6.75 6.44
CA VAL A 61 12.07 -7.90 7.34
C VAL A 61 11.91 -7.48 8.80
N GLN A 62 12.38 -6.28 9.15
CA GLN A 62 12.25 -5.72 10.50
C GLN A 62 10.78 -5.54 10.94
N ARG A 63 9.89 -5.20 10.00
CA ARG A 63 8.44 -5.04 10.27
C ARG A 63 7.66 -6.35 10.44
N LEU A 64 8.19 -7.46 9.93
CA LEU A 64 7.69 -8.82 10.23
C LEU A 64 8.22 -9.31 11.58
N TRP A 65 9.46 -8.94 11.91
CA TRP A 65 10.10 -9.28 13.20
C TRP A 65 9.44 -8.62 14.41
N GLU A 66 8.99 -7.37 14.29
CA GLU A 66 8.47 -6.59 15.43
C GLU A 66 7.04 -6.95 15.88
N SER A 67 6.28 -7.76 15.12
CA SER A 67 4.81 -7.79 15.28
C SER A 67 4.19 -9.14 15.63
N THR A 68 4.91 -10.26 15.66
CA THR A 68 4.23 -11.55 15.82
C THR A 68 5.03 -12.62 16.55
N ALA A 69 4.40 -13.24 17.54
CA ALA A 69 4.72 -14.57 18.05
C ALA A 69 4.40 -15.65 17.00
N LEU A 70 5.04 -15.56 15.82
CA LEU A 70 4.93 -16.61 14.81
C LEU A 70 5.86 -17.77 15.21
N PRO A 71 5.46 -19.03 14.92
CA PRO A 71 6.33 -20.17 15.15
C PRO A 71 7.68 -19.94 14.47
N LEU A 72 8.77 -20.33 15.14
CA LEU A 72 10.15 -20.26 14.63
C LEU A 72 10.28 -20.72 13.17
N GLN A 73 9.54 -21.78 12.82
CA GLN A 73 9.51 -22.35 11.48
C GLN A 73 8.95 -21.40 10.41
N PHE A 74 8.01 -20.53 10.76
CA PHE A 74 7.45 -19.54 9.85
C PHE A 74 8.39 -18.34 9.65
N CYS A 75 9.05 -17.86 10.72
CA CYS A 75 10.03 -16.77 10.62
C CYS A 75 11.21 -17.17 9.72
N VAL A 76 11.74 -18.38 9.94
CA VAL A 76 12.80 -18.96 9.12
C VAL A 76 12.35 -19.10 7.66
N PHE A 77 11.13 -19.56 7.42
CA PHE A 77 10.59 -19.64 6.07
C PHE A 77 10.50 -18.27 5.39
N THR A 78 10.10 -17.21 6.11
CA THR A 78 10.03 -15.86 5.52
C THR A 78 11.39 -15.29 5.12
N GLU A 79 12.46 -15.61 5.86
CA GLU A 79 13.83 -15.23 5.49
C GLU A 79 14.28 -15.96 4.22
N VAL A 80 14.02 -17.26 4.15
CA VAL A 80 14.31 -18.08 2.95
C VAL A 80 13.54 -17.55 1.74
N VAL A 81 12.26 -17.22 1.89
CA VAL A 81 11.46 -16.61 0.82
C VAL A 81 12.08 -15.30 0.34
N PHE A 82 12.54 -14.43 1.24
CA PHE A 82 13.14 -13.16 0.86
C PHE A 82 14.46 -13.35 0.10
N ILE A 83 15.33 -14.25 0.58
CA ILE A 83 16.61 -14.57 -0.06
C ILE A 83 16.38 -15.17 -1.45
N CYS A 84 15.48 -16.14 -1.57
CA CYS A 84 15.17 -16.80 -2.84
C CYS A 84 14.48 -15.85 -3.82
N LEU A 85 13.54 -15.02 -3.37
CA LEU A 85 12.90 -14.01 -4.23
C LEU A 85 13.91 -13.02 -4.77
N GLY A 86 14.85 -12.52 -3.97
CA GLY A 86 15.85 -11.55 -4.41
C GLY A 86 16.83 -12.09 -5.47
N LYS A 87 17.00 -13.42 -5.54
CA LYS A 87 17.77 -14.11 -6.58
C LYS A 87 16.89 -14.40 -7.82
N LEU A 88 15.76 -15.06 -7.61
CA LEU A 88 14.87 -15.51 -8.69
C LEU A 88 14.17 -14.37 -9.43
N SER A 89 13.91 -13.23 -8.78
CA SER A 89 13.29 -12.06 -9.43
C SER A 89 14.24 -11.35 -10.39
N LYS A 90 15.56 -11.57 -10.27
CA LYS A 90 16.56 -11.00 -11.18
C LYS A 90 16.78 -11.88 -12.41
N GLU A 91 16.51 -13.18 -12.26
CA GLU A 91 16.71 -14.19 -13.31
C GLU A 91 15.42 -14.48 -14.09
N THR A 92 14.25 -14.17 -13.52
CA THR A 92 12.95 -14.49 -14.14
C THR A 92 11.97 -13.31 -14.08
N TYR A 93 11.27 -13.05 -15.19
CA TYR A 93 10.12 -12.12 -15.25
C TYR A 93 8.82 -12.79 -14.72
N ALA A 94 8.91 -13.64 -13.70
CA ALA A 94 7.76 -14.33 -13.14
C ALA A 94 7.05 -13.43 -12.10
N LYS A 95 5.72 -13.57 -11.99
CA LYS A 95 4.94 -12.89 -10.94
C LYS A 95 5.43 -13.37 -9.57
N THR A 96 5.64 -12.43 -8.64
CA THR A 96 6.12 -12.71 -7.28
C THR A 96 5.27 -13.76 -6.55
N THR A 97 3.96 -13.78 -6.77
CA THR A 97 3.05 -14.77 -6.16
C THR A 97 3.35 -16.20 -6.59
N GLU A 98 3.74 -16.40 -7.85
CA GLU A 98 4.13 -17.70 -8.38
C GLU A 98 5.50 -18.12 -7.84
N LEU A 99 6.46 -17.19 -7.76
CA LEU A 99 7.76 -17.45 -7.17
C LEU A 99 7.65 -17.87 -5.70
N VAL A 100 6.86 -17.15 -4.89
CA VAL A 100 6.60 -17.51 -3.49
C VAL A 100 5.98 -18.91 -3.38
N ARG A 101 5.04 -19.26 -4.26
CA ARG A 101 4.41 -20.59 -4.27
C ARG A 101 5.44 -21.70 -4.53
N ARG A 102 6.36 -21.49 -5.47
CA ARG A 102 7.45 -22.44 -5.75
C ARG A 102 8.43 -22.57 -4.58
N ILE A 103 8.83 -21.45 -3.99
CA ILE A 103 9.70 -21.45 -2.80
C ILE A 103 9.01 -22.19 -1.64
N ALA A 104 7.71 -21.97 -1.43
CA ALA A 104 6.94 -22.69 -0.41
C ALA A 104 6.88 -24.20 -0.65
N LYS A 105 6.83 -24.63 -1.92
CA LYS A 105 6.91 -26.05 -2.29
C LYS A 105 8.28 -26.62 -1.94
N HIS A 106 9.36 -25.99 -2.42
CA HIS A 106 10.72 -26.43 -2.13
C HIS A 106 11.04 -26.46 -0.63
N TRP A 107 10.60 -25.46 0.13
CA TRP A 107 10.78 -25.45 1.59
C TRP A 107 10.08 -26.62 2.27
N ARG A 108 8.90 -27.04 1.81
CA ARG A 108 8.23 -28.22 2.37
C ARG A 108 9.01 -29.49 2.11
N GLU A 109 9.53 -29.64 0.89
CA GLU A 109 10.32 -30.79 0.43
C GLU A 109 11.73 -30.86 1.04
N LEU A 110 12.26 -29.72 1.52
CA LEU A 110 13.60 -29.64 2.10
C LEU A 110 13.75 -30.56 3.33
N PRO A 111 14.82 -31.35 3.46
CA PRO A 111 15.02 -32.22 4.62
C PRO A 111 15.22 -31.42 5.91
N ASP A 112 14.89 -32.03 7.04
CA ASP A 112 14.94 -31.35 8.34
C ASP A 112 16.35 -30.99 8.80
N SER A 113 17.37 -31.71 8.31
CA SER A 113 18.79 -31.40 8.50
C SER A 113 19.17 -30.06 7.88
N GLU A 114 18.69 -29.77 6.67
CA GLU A 114 18.94 -28.49 6.00
C GLU A 114 18.11 -27.37 6.61
N LYS A 115 16.84 -27.65 6.95
CA LYS A 115 16.00 -26.70 7.71
C LYS A 115 16.62 -26.35 9.07
N LYS A 116 17.39 -27.25 9.69
CA LYS A 116 18.04 -27.05 10.99
C LYS A 116 19.04 -25.90 10.95
N VAL A 117 19.83 -25.80 9.87
CA VAL A 117 20.82 -24.72 9.68
C VAL A 117 20.14 -23.35 9.78
N TYR A 118 19.01 -23.18 9.10
CA TYR A 118 18.28 -21.91 9.14
C TYR A 118 17.62 -21.65 10.51
N ARG A 119 17.13 -22.69 11.20
CA ARG A 119 16.58 -22.54 12.56
C ARG A 119 17.65 -22.11 13.57
N GLU A 120 18.85 -22.65 13.46
CA GLU A 120 19.98 -22.29 14.33
C GLU A 120 20.48 -20.87 14.04
N ALA A 121 20.61 -20.51 12.77
CA ALA A 121 20.93 -19.14 12.36
C ALA A 121 19.92 -18.12 12.91
N TYR A 122 18.61 -18.40 12.77
CA TYR A 122 17.58 -17.54 13.35
C TYR A 122 17.69 -17.41 14.87
N LYS A 123 17.97 -18.50 15.58
CA LYS A 123 18.12 -18.46 17.05
C LYS A 123 19.28 -17.56 17.44
N ALA A 124 20.42 -17.67 16.76
CA ALA A 124 21.57 -16.80 17.01
C ALA A 124 21.21 -15.32 16.74
N ASP A 125 20.58 -15.03 15.60
CA ASP A 125 20.12 -13.68 15.25
C ASP A 125 19.11 -13.11 16.24
N TRP A 126 18.24 -13.96 16.80
CA TRP A 126 17.25 -13.57 17.78
C TRP A 126 17.88 -13.13 19.11
N GLU A 127 18.93 -13.81 19.57
CA GLU A 127 19.65 -13.40 20.78
C GLU A 127 20.35 -12.04 20.57
N VAL A 128 20.98 -11.83 19.40
CA VAL A 128 21.57 -10.52 19.05
C VAL A 128 20.50 -9.42 19.04
N TYR A 129 19.36 -9.67 18.41
CA TYR A 129 18.25 -8.71 18.35
C TYR A 129 17.72 -8.36 19.75
N LYS A 130 17.60 -9.35 20.66
CA LYS A 130 17.16 -9.08 22.05
C LYS A 130 18.10 -8.13 22.79
N GLU A 131 19.41 -8.31 22.63
CA GLU A 131 20.38 -7.41 23.23
C GLU A 131 20.31 -6.02 22.62
N GLU A 132 20.21 -5.93 21.28
CA GLU A 132 20.09 -4.67 20.56
C GLU A 132 18.85 -3.89 20.96
N ILE A 133 17.68 -4.53 21.03
CA ILE A 133 16.43 -3.87 21.42
C ILE A 133 16.43 -3.46 22.90
N SER A 134 17.11 -4.22 23.77
CA SER A 134 17.25 -3.87 25.19
C SER A 134 18.11 -2.62 25.35
N ARG A 135 19.30 -2.60 24.72
CA ARG A 135 20.17 -1.40 24.68
C ARG A 135 19.44 -0.19 24.10
N PHE A 136 18.71 -0.38 23.00
CA PHE A 136 17.94 0.69 22.38
C PHE A 136 16.91 1.26 23.33
N LYS A 137 16.12 0.41 24.01
CA LYS A 137 15.10 0.86 24.96
C LYS A 137 15.68 1.57 26.18
N GLU A 138 16.83 1.12 26.69
CA GLU A 138 17.52 1.76 27.81
C GLU A 138 18.04 3.17 27.47
N GLN A 139 18.40 3.41 26.21
CA GLN A 139 18.87 4.72 25.73
C GLN A 139 17.74 5.74 25.56
N LEU A 140 16.47 5.33 25.52
CA LEU A 140 15.36 6.22 25.25
C LEU A 140 14.92 7.00 26.49
N THR A 141 14.62 8.28 26.29
CA THR A 141 13.96 9.10 27.28
C THR A 141 12.46 8.75 27.38
N PRO A 142 11.79 9.02 28.53
CA PRO A 142 10.35 8.78 28.67
C PRO A 142 9.46 9.47 27.61
N SER A 143 9.90 10.64 27.14
CA SER A 143 9.22 11.38 26.06
C SER A 143 9.30 10.64 24.73
N GLU A 144 10.48 10.13 24.37
CA GLU A 144 10.68 9.36 23.14
C GLU A 144 9.94 8.02 23.17
N ILE A 145 9.89 7.35 24.33
CA ILE A 145 9.09 6.13 24.52
C ILE A 145 7.61 6.42 24.23
N THR A 146 7.06 7.48 24.82
CA THR A 146 5.66 7.87 24.62
C THR A 146 5.38 8.19 23.14
N SER A 147 6.30 8.90 22.48
CA SER A 147 6.21 9.20 21.05
C SER A 147 6.23 7.92 20.20
N LEU A 148 7.12 6.98 20.51
CA LEU A 148 7.23 5.70 19.81
C LEU A 148 5.97 4.84 19.98
N GLU A 149 5.43 4.76 21.19
CA GLU A 149 4.17 4.06 21.48
C GLU A 149 3.00 4.66 20.70
N LYS A 150 2.92 6.00 20.65
CA LYS A 150 1.92 6.70 19.85
C LYS A 150 2.07 6.39 18.36
N GLU A 151 3.28 6.41 17.82
CA GLU A 151 3.52 6.05 16.42
C GLU A 151 3.10 4.60 16.10
N ILE A 152 3.39 3.65 17.00
CA ILE A 152 3.00 2.25 16.86
C ILE A 152 1.46 2.14 16.86
N LEU A 153 0.80 2.83 17.79
CA LEU A 153 -0.65 2.88 17.87
C LEU A 153 -1.25 3.48 16.59
N ASP A 154 -0.75 4.60 16.12
CA ASP A 154 -1.22 5.27 14.91
C ASP A 154 -1.03 4.39 13.67
N LYS A 155 0.13 3.72 13.54
CA LYS A 155 0.37 2.74 12.47
C LYS A 155 -0.62 1.58 12.54
N ARG A 156 -0.94 1.07 13.73
CA ARG A 156 -1.92 -0.01 13.94
C ARG A 156 -3.35 0.44 13.60
N LEU A 157 -3.76 1.62 14.07
CA LEU A 157 -5.08 2.20 13.79
C LEU A 157 -5.25 2.48 12.30
N LYS A 158 -4.23 3.03 11.64
CA LYS A 158 -4.22 3.25 10.19
C LYS A 158 -4.38 1.93 9.41
N ARG A 159 -3.62 0.88 9.78
CA ARG A 159 -3.76 -0.46 9.16
C ARG A 159 -5.16 -1.04 9.35
N LYS A 160 -5.73 -0.94 10.56
CA LYS A 160 -7.10 -1.38 10.86
C LYS A 160 -8.13 -0.62 10.02
N ALA A 161 -8.01 0.70 9.93
CA ALA A 161 -8.91 1.55 9.14
C ALA A 161 -8.84 1.22 7.64
N VAL A 162 -7.64 1.02 7.08
CA VAL A 162 -7.45 0.64 5.67
C VAL A 162 -8.05 -0.74 5.39
N THR A 163 -7.83 -1.72 6.28
CA THR A 163 -8.37 -3.07 6.12
C THR A 163 -9.89 -3.06 6.16
N LYS A 164 -10.48 -2.37 7.14
CA LYS A 164 -11.94 -2.17 7.21
C LYS A 164 -12.49 -1.47 5.97
N ARG A 165 -11.80 -0.44 5.46
CA ARG A 165 -12.21 0.24 4.23
C ARG A 165 -12.21 -0.71 3.02
N LYS A 166 -11.18 -1.56 2.87
CA LYS A 166 -11.09 -2.54 1.78
C LYS A 166 -12.20 -3.60 1.88
N GLU A 167 -12.46 -4.11 3.09
CA GLU A 167 -13.56 -5.04 3.35
C GLU A 167 -14.91 -4.42 2.94
N LEU A 168 -15.19 -3.19 3.36
CA LEU A 168 -16.43 -2.50 2.99
C LEU A 168 -16.55 -2.27 1.47
N ILE A 169 -15.44 -2.03 0.76
CA ILE A 169 -15.43 -1.92 -0.70
C ILE A 169 -15.71 -3.28 -1.34
N GLN A 170 -15.10 -4.36 -0.82
CA GLN A 170 -15.33 -5.72 -1.32
C GLN A 170 -16.77 -6.18 -1.09
N LEU A 171 -17.39 -5.76 0.01
CA LEU A 171 -18.81 -6.00 0.30
C LEU A 171 -19.76 -5.07 -0.48
N GLY A 172 -19.24 -4.24 -1.40
CA GLY A 172 -20.06 -3.38 -2.25
C GLY A 172 -20.80 -2.27 -1.47
N LYS A 173 -20.27 -1.81 -0.33
CA LYS A 173 -20.95 -0.78 0.47
C LYS A 173 -21.21 0.49 -0.36
N PRO A 174 -22.45 0.98 -0.44
CA PRO A 174 -22.80 2.19 -1.18
C PRO A 174 -21.94 3.39 -0.77
N LYS A 175 -21.49 4.15 -1.78
CA LYS A 175 -20.76 5.40 -1.55
C LYS A 175 -21.70 6.42 -0.94
N ARG A 176 -21.18 7.22 -0.01
CA ARG A 176 -21.91 8.33 0.63
C ARG A 176 -22.50 9.28 -0.44
N PRO A 177 -23.63 9.94 -0.12
CA PRO A 177 -24.25 10.86 -1.06
C PRO A 177 -23.30 12.02 -1.34
N ARG A 178 -23.25 12.46 -2.59
CA ARG A 178 -22.47 13.62 -3.02
C ARG A 178 -23.21 14.90 -2.65
N SER A 179 -22.50 15.84 -2.04
CA SER A 179 -23.01 17.20 -1.85
C SER A 179 -23.06 17.96 -3.18
N ALA A 180 -23.85 19.02 -3.26
CA ALA A 180 -23.91 19.91 -4.42
C ALA A 180 -22.51 20.38 -4.85
N TYR A 181 -21.67 20.77 -3.89
CA TYR A 181 -20.28 21.14 -4.14
C TYR A 181 -19.45 19.97 -4.71
N ASN A 182 -19.63 18.73 -4.25
CA ASN A 182 -18.89 17.60 -4.81
C ASN A 182 -19.28 17.31 -6.26
N ILE A 183 -20.55 17.52 -6.61
CA ILE A 183 -21.05 17.37 -7.97
C ILE A 183 -20.45 18.47 -8.86
N TYR A 184 -20.48 19.72 -8.40
CA TYR A 184 -19.84 20.85 -9.07
C TYR A 184 -18.34 20.62 -9.30
N VAL A 185 -17.61 20.18 -8.27
CA VAL A 185 -16.19 19.86 -8.39
C VAL A 185 -15.97 18.74 -9.41
N ALA A 186 -16.79 17.69 -9.41
CA ALA A 186 -16.63 16.60 -10.38
C ALA A 186 -16.80 17.08 -11.83
N GLU A 187 -17.69 18.04 -12.09
CA GLU A 187 -17.93 18.61 -13.41
C GLU A 187 -16.83 19.62 -13.81
N ARG A 188 -16.51 20.59 -12.95
CA ARG A 188 -15.66 21.74 -13.31
C ARG A 188 -14.17 21.52 -13.09
N PHE A 189 -13.76 20.46 -12.40
CA PHE A 189 -12.35 20.23 -12.07
C PHE A 189 -11.48 19.95 -13.31
N GLN A 190 -12.02 19.35 -14.37
CA GLN A 190 -11.26 19.11 -15.60
C GLN A 190 -10.94 20.42 -16.33
N GLU A 191 -11.90 21.35 -16.39
CA GLU A 191 -11.82 22.63 -17.11
C GLU A 191 -11.15 23.75 -16.29
N ALA A 192 -10.99 23.57 -14.98
CA ALA A 192 -10.42 24.57 -14.11
C ALA A 192 -8.95 24.91 -14.46
N LYS A 193 -8.58 26.17 -14.32
CA LYS A 193 -7.20 26.63 -14.53
C LYS A 193 -6.31 26.25 -13.34
N GLY A 194 -5.10 25.79 -13.65
CA GLY A 194 -4.07 25.43 -12.68
C GLY A 194 -3.23 24.25 -13.16
N ASP A 195 -1.93 24.29 -12.89
CA ASP A 195 -0.99 23.26 -13.32
C ASP A 195 -1.01 22.07 -12.36
N SER A 196 -1.30 22.34 -11.09
CA SER A 196 -1.47 21.31 -10.06
C SER A 196 -2.94 21.04 -9.72
N PRO A 197 -3.32 19.79 -9.34
CA PRO A 197 -4.65 19.47 -8.81
C PRO A 197 -5.10 20.39 -7.67
N GLN A 198 -4.16 20.85 -6.84
CA GLN A 198 -4.40 21.73 -5.71
C GLN A 198 -4.81 23.13 -6.17
N GLU A 199 -4.15 23.68 -7.19
CA GLU A 199 -4.51 24.97 -7.78
C GLU A 199 -5.84 24.91 -8.52
N LYS A 200 -6.06 23.86 -9.32
CA LYS A 200 -7.36 23.63 -9.97
C LYS A 200 -8.50 23.61 -8.94
N LEU A 201 -8.30 22.90 -7.81
CA LEU A 201 -9.29 22.85 -6.74
C LEU A 201 -9.51 24.21 -6.08
N LYS A 202 -8.46 25.03 -5.90
CA LYS A 202 -8.61 26.41 -5.40
C LYS A 202 -9.45 27.24 -6.36
N THR A 203 -9.17 27.18 -7.66
CA THR A 203 -9.95 27.88 -8.70
C THR A 203 -11.42 27.45 -8.67
N VAL A 204 -11.70 26.14 -8.66
CA VAL A 204 -13.07 25.61 -8.56
C VAL A 204 -13.77 26.10 -7.28
N LYS A 205 -13.06 26.11 -6.14
CA LYS A 205 -13.62 26.57 -4.87
C LYS A 205 -14.03 28.04 -4.93
N GLU A 206 -13.19 28.91 -5.50
CA GLU A 206 -13.54 30.33 -5.64
C GLU A 206 -14.69 30.54 -6.64
N ASN A 207 -14.69 29.81 -7.76
CA ASN A 207 -15.78 29.85 -8.73
C ASN A 207 -17.11 29.44 -8.08
N TRP A 208 -17.12 28.37 -7.26
CA TRP A 208 -18.32 27.93 -6.53
C TRP A 208 -18.89 29.00 -5.60
N LYS A 209 -18.03 29.75 -4.89
CA LYS A 209 -18.48 30.83 -4.01
C LYS A 209 -19.18 31.93 -4.81
N ASN A 210 -18.62 32.26 -5.97
CA ASN A 210 -19.09 33.33 -6.85
C ASN A 210 -20.29 32.93 -7.73
N LEU A 211 -20.70 31.66 -7.75
CA LEU A 211 -21.92 31.23 -8.44
C LEU A 211 -23.16 31.87 -7.82
N SER A 212 -24.10 32.22 -8.68
CA SER A 212 -25.43 32.68 -8.28
C SER A 212 -26.25 31.54 -7.66
N ASP A 213 -27.29 31.90 -6.91
CA ASP A 213 -28.15 30.90 -6.25
C ASP A 213 -28.94 30.06 -7.27
N SER A 214 -29.32 30.63 -8.41
CA SER A 214 -29.97 29.90 -9.50
C SER A 214 -29.06 28.85 -10.13
N GLU A 215 -27.79 29.16 -10.35
CA GLU A 215 -26.80 28.20 -10.84
C GLU A 215 -26.52 27.11 -9.80
N LYS A 216 -26.47 27.48 -8.51
CA LYS A 216 -26.30 26.52 -7.40
C LYS A 216 -27.50 25.58 -7.27
N GLU A 217 -28.72 26.03 -7.56
CA GLU A 217 -29.94 25.23 -7.42
C GLU A 217 -29.90 23.95 -8.26
N ILE A 218 -29.30 24.00 -9.46
CA ILE A 218 -29.11 22.81 -10.31
C ILE A 218 -28.31 21.74 -9.56
N TYR A 219 -27.19 22.12 -8.93
CA TYR A 219 -26.35 21.19 -8.17
C TYR A 219 -27.01 20.74 -6.86
N ILE A 220 -27.82 21.58 -6.24
CA ILE A 220 -28.62 21.23 -5.06
C ILE A 220 -29.64 20.15 -5.44
N GLN A 221 -30.33 20.30 -6.57
CA GLN A 221 -31.28 19.31 -7.05
C GLN A 221 -30.60 17.97 -7.37
N LEU A 222 -29.45 17.99 -8.05
CA LEU A 222 -28.65 16.77 -8.30
C LEU A 222 -28.16 16.12 -6.99
N ALA A 223 -27.86 16.90 -5.95
CA ALA A 223 -27.48 16.37 -4.65
C ALA A 223 -28.66 15.71 -3.93
N LYS A 224 -29.86 16.26 -4.04
CA LYS A 224 -31.11 15.64 -3.51
C LYS A 224 -31.37 14.30 -4.20
N GLU A 225 -31.21 14.22 -5.52
CA GLU A 225 -31.34 12.97 -6.27
C GLU A 225 -30.30 11.92 -5.86
N ASP A 226 -29.04 12.33 -5.66
CA ASP A 226 -27.98 11.43 -5.19
C ASP A 226 -28.22 10.95 -3.74
N GLU A 227 -28.89 11.75 -2.91
CA GLU A 227 -29.33 11.35 -1.58
C GLU A 227 -30.43 10.28 -1.62
N ILE A 228 -31.39 10.40 -2.54
CA ILE A 228 -32.42 9.38 -2.78
C ILE A 228 -31.77 8.07 -3.25
N ARG A 229 -30.86 8.16 -4.23
CA ARG A 229 -30.05 7.01 -4.71
C ARG A 229 -29.34 6.32 -3.53
N TYR A 230 -28.61 7.08 -2.71
CA TYR A 230 -27.89 6.55 -1.56
C TYR A 230 -28.83 5.87 -0.55
N HIS A 231 -30.00 6.44 -0.29
CA HIS A 231 -30.96 5.86 0.64
C HIS A 231 -31.45 4.49 0.16
N ASN A 232 -31.83 4.39 -1.11
CA ASN A 232 -32.31 3.15 -1.72
C ASN A 232 -31.21 2.08 -1.74
N GLU A 233 -30.01 2.43 -2.22
CA GLU A 233 -28.88 1.50 -2.24
C GLU A 233 -28.49 1.03 -0.83
N MET A 234 -28.48 1.93 0.16
CA MET A 234 -28.16 1.56 1.54
C MET A 234 -29.18 0.63 2.16
N LYS A 235 -30.46 0.80 1.87
CA LYS A 235 -31.52 -0.08 2.37
C LYS A 235 -31.30 -1.51 1.87
N SER A 236 -31.17 -1.68 0.56
CA SER A 236 -30.91 -2.99 -0.05
C SER A 236 -29.59 -3.60 0.42
N TRP A 237 -28.54 -2.78 0.60
CA TRP A 237 -27.26 -3.26 1.12
C TRP A 237 -27.34 -3.70 2.59
N GLU A 238 -28.05 -2.97 3.45
CA GLU A 238 -28.23 -3.35 4.86
C GLU A 238 -29.06 -4.62 5.00
N GLU A 239 -30.11 -4.79 4.18
CA GLU A 239 -30.89 -6.03 4.07
C GLU A 239 -29.99 -7.21 3.69
N HIS A 240 -29.16 -7.06 2.65
CA HIS A 240 -28.20 -8.09 2.23
C HIS A 240 -27.16 -8.43 3.33
N MET A 241 -26.69 -7.44 4.10
CA MET A 241 -25.78 -7.69 5.22
C MET A 241 -26.45 -8.47 6.36
N ILE A 242 -27.76 -8.31 6.56
CA ILE A 242 -28.52 -9.11 7.53
C ILE A 242 -28.59 -10.57 7.08
N GLU A 243 -28.83 -10.83 5.80
CA GLU A 243 -28.89 -12.18 5.22
C GLU A 243 -27.55 -12.93 5.37
N ILE A 244 -26.42 -12.24 5.15
CA ILE A 244 -25.08 -12.82 5.34
C ILE A 244 -24.70 -12.92 6.85
N GLY A 245 -25.52 -12.38 7.76
CA GLY A 245 -25.28 -12.43 9.21
C GLY A 245 -24.29 -11.37 9.72
N ARG A 246 -23.89 -10.40 8.90
CA ARG A 246 -22.95 -9.31 9.24
C ARG A 246 -23.66 -8.07 9.78
N LYS A 247 -24.45 -8.27 10.84
CA LYS A 247 -25.21 -7.21 11.53
C LYS A 247 -24.32 -6.11 12.15
N ASP A 248 -23.03 -6.40 12.36
CA ASP A 248 -22.03 -5.45 12.86
C ASP A 248 -21.79 -4.25 11.94
N LEU A 249 -22.14 -4.36 10.65
CA LEU A 249 -21.88 -3.35 9.62
C LEU A 249 -23.04 -2.37 9.40
N LEU A 250 -24.19 -2.62 10.02
CA LEU A 250 -25.40 -1.80 9.92
C LEU A 250 -25.21 -0.47 10.63
N ARG A 251 -25.90 0.58 10.14
CA ARG A 251 -25.91 1.87 10.81
C ARG A 251 -26.66 1.77 12.14
N ARG A 252 -26.06 2.26 13.22
CA ARG A 252 -26.66 2.25 14.57
C ARG A 252 -27.82 3.24 14.74
N THR A 253 -27.95 4.23 13.86
CA THR A 253 -28.88 5.35 14.03
C THR A 253 -29.65 5.60 12.73
N ILE A 254 -30.80 4.93 12.58
CA ILE A 254 -31.83 5.32 11.60
C ILE A 254 -32.81 6.34 12.21
N LYS A 255 -32.84 6.50 13.53
CA LYS A 255 -33.61 7.53 14.24
C LYS A 255 -32.83 8.86 14.32
N GLN A 256 -32.83 9.68 13.27
CA GLN A 256 -32.64 11.14 13.41
C GLN A 256 -32.98 11.97 12.16
N ARG A 257 -33.29 11.36 11.01
CA ARG A 257 -33.68 12.11 9.79
C ARG A 257 -35.19 12.31 9.60
N GLN A 258 -36.05 11.60 10.33
CA GLN A 258 -37.50 11.81 10.27
C GLN A 258 -37.99 13.09 10.98
N LYS A 259 -37.13 13.80 11.74
CA LYS A 259 -37.54 14.99 12.49
C LYS A 259 -37.53 16.30 11.67
N TYR A 260 -37.03 16.30 10.43
CA TYR A 260 -36.92 17.52 9.60
C TYR A 260 -37.44 17.33 8.17
N GLY A 261 -38.43 16.46 7.96
CA GLY A 261 -38.98 16.21 6.61
C GLY A 261 -40.43 15.73 6.57
N ALA A 262 -41.22 16.03 7.60
CA ALA A 262 -42.64 15.62 7.68
C ALA A 262 -43.59 16.71 8.24
N GLU A 263 -43.20 17.98 8.15
CA GLU A 263 -44.06 19.18 8.25
C GLU A 263 -43.45 20.10 7.17
N GLU A 264 -44.08 20.53 6.08
CA GLU A 264 -45.42 21.06 5.93
C GLU A 264 -45.75 21.07 4.42
N TYR A 265 -46.78 20.34 3.98
CA TYR A 265 -47.50 20.62 2.73
C TYR A 265 -48.98 20.58 3.11
N TYR A 266 -49.68 21.69 2.82
CA TYR A 266 -51.00 22.14 3.31
C TYR A 266 -51.03 22.94 4.62
N LYS A 267 -50.69 24.23 4.54
CA LYS A 267 -51.66 25.33 4.69
C LYS A 267 -51.14 26.62 4.07
#